data_AF-A0AAD8APL2-F1
#
_entry.id   AF-A0AAD8APL2-F1
#
_cell.length_a   1.000
_cell.length_b   1.000
_cell.length_c   1.000
_cell.angle_alpha   90.00
_cell.angle_beta   90.00
_cell.angle_gamma   90.00
#
_symmetry.space_group_name_H-M   'P 1'
#
loop_
_entity.id
_entity.type
_entity.pdbx_description
1 polymer ?
#
loop_
_entity_poly.entity_id
_entity_poly.type
_entity_poly.pdbx_seq_one_letter_code
_entity_poly.pdbx_strand_id
1 'polypeptide(L)'
;MCQGRRIKKRKTSVQRNTLNPVFNEALVFDVPQESVEDVYLVVKLVDYDRIGSDELMGCVALGPKMNGQGREHWYEMLESPRKPVAQWYSLMEHVTLPSSNNGKCCLRQRQSTEESKNSDGAL
;
A
#
# COMPACT_ATOMS: atom_id res chain seq x y z
N MET A 1 8.81 3.38 -3.24
CA MET A 1 9.61 2.36 -2.51
C MET A 1 10.75 1.95 -3.43
N CYS A 2 11.88 1.48 -2.90
CA CYS A 2 12.96 0.87 -3.69
C CYS A 2 13.61 -0.22 -2.83
N GLN A 3 13.80 -1.43 -3.36
CA GLN A 3 14.38 -2.57 -2.63
C GLN A 3 13.74 -2.82 -1.25
N GLY A 4 12.40 -2.74 -1.16
CA GLY A 4 11.68 -2.91 0.10
C GLY A 4 11.73 -1.71 1.06
N ARG A 5 12.55 -0.69 0.78
CA ARG A 5 12.66 0.52 1.60
C ARG A 5 11.73 1.62 1.12
N ARG A 6 11.15 2.36 2.08
CA ARG A 6 10.26 3.49 1.80
C ARG A 6 11.08 4.76 1.58
N ILE A 7 11.03 5.28 0.36
CA ILE A 7 11.71 6.53 -0.04
C ILE A 7 10.87 7.75 0.39
N LYS A 8 9.60 7.83 -0.03
CA LYS A 8 8.72 8.98 0.20
C LYS A 8 7.29 8.49 0.47
N LYS A 9 6.56 9.21 1.34
CA LYS A 9 5.14 8.96 1.66
C LYS A 9 4.36 10.27 1.48
N ARG A 10 3.18 10.15 0.88
CA ARG A 10 2.15 11.18 0.79
C ARG A 10 0.81 10.54 1.14
N LYS A 11 -0.14 11.35 1.63
CA LYS A 11 -1.51 10.95 1.95
C LYS A 11 -2.44 11.97 1.31
N THR A 12 -3.64 11.54 0.95
CA THR A 12 -4.74 12.42 0.59
C THR A 12 -5.42 12.98 1.85
N SER A 13 -6.39 13.88 1.66
CA SER A 13 -7.36 14.22 2.69
C SER A 13 -8.22 13.00 3.10
N VAL A 14 -8.77 13.05 4.31
CA VAL A 14 -9.70 12.03 4.81
C VAL A 14 -11.11 12.37 4.32
N GLN A 15 -11.69 11.46 3.55
CA GLN A 15 -13.10 11.52 3.16
C GLN A 15 -13.94 10.81 4.22
N ARG A 16 -14.81 11.54 4.92
CA ARG A 16 -15.55 11.04 6.08
C ARG A 16 -16.91 10.47 5.69
N ASN A 17 -17.34 9.44 6.41
CA ASN A 17 -18.69 8.87 6.33
C ASN A 17 -19.12 8.44 4.91
N THR A 18 -18.20 7.85 4.14
CA THR A 18 -18.50 7.37 2.78
C THR A 18 -17.74 6.08 2.46
N LEU A 19 -18.41 5.14 1.79
CA LEU A 19 -17.80 3.95 1.20
C LEU A 19 -17.34 4.17 -0.25
N ASN A 20 -17.69 5.33 -0.84
CA ASN A 20 -17.35 5.71 -2.20
C ASN A 20 -16.65 7.08 -2.17
N PRO A 21 -15.43 7.16 -1.57
CA PRO A 21 -14.72 8.42 -1.46
C PRO A 21 -14.30 8.94 -2.83
N VAL A 22 -14.49 10.25 -3.05
CA VAL A 22 -13.97 10.97 -4.22
C VAL A 22 -12.87 11.90 -3.74
N PHE A 23 -11.63 11.61 -4.12
CA PHE A 23 -10.47 12.39 -3.66
C PHE A 23 -10.14 13.55 -4.61
N ASN A 24 -10.02 13.29 -5.92
CA ASN A 24 -9.58 14.27 -6.92
C ASN A 24 -8.30 15.04 -6.51
N GLU A 25 -7.39 14.37 -5.79
CA GLU A 25 -6.14 14.92 -5.31
C GLU A 25 -4.96 14.36 -6.12
N ALA A 26 -4.02 15.23 -6.50
CA ALA A 26 -2.78 14.83 -7.14
C ALA A 26 -1.66 14.65 -6.10
N LEU A 27 -1.06 13.46 -6.07
CA LEU A 27 0.13 13.19 -5.26
C LEU A 27 1.36 13.18 -6.17
N VAL A 28 2.27 14.13 -5.96
CA VAL A 28 3.46 14.30 -6.80
C VAL A 28 4.69 13.68 -6.14
N PHE A 29 5.44 12.91 -6.94
CA PHE A 29 6.69 12.27 -6.55
C PHE A 29 7.77 12.59 -7.60
N ASP A 30 8.90 13.13 -7.12
CA ASP A 30 10.08 13.37 -7.95
C ASP A 30 10.87 12.06 -8.03
N VAL A 31 11.01 11.53 -9.25
CA VAL A 31 11.70 10.27 -9.52
C VAL A 31 12.75 10.52 -10.60
N PRO A 32 14.05 10.41 -10.29
CA PRO A 32 15.11 10.48 -11.30
C PRO A 32 14.95 9.37 -12.33
N GLN A 33 15.21 9.68 -13.61
CA GLN A 33 15.01 8.75 -14.72
C GLN A 33 15.78 7.43 -14.53
N GLU A 34 17.00 7.52 -14.01
CA GLU A 34 17.88 6.40 -13.70
C GLU A 34 17.32 5.45 -12.62
N SER A 35 16.35 5.90 -11.83
CA SER A 35 15.75 5.12 -10.74
C SER A 35 14.42 4.46 -11.11
N VAL A 36 13.83 4.82 -12.26
CA VAL A 36 12.48 4.40 -12.68
C VAL A 36 12.33 2.87 -12.69
N GLU A 37 13.37 2.14 -13.08
CA GLU A 37 13.38 0.66 -13.16
C GLU A 37 13.42 -0.04 -11.79
N ASP A 38 13.83 0.68 -10.74
CA ASP A 38 14.02 0.13 -9.40
C ASP A 38 13.00 0.59 -8.37
N VAL A 39 12.23 1.64 -8.71
CA VAL A 39 11.17 2.14 -7.84
C VAL A 39 9.84 1.46 -8.12
N TYR A 40 9.01 1.41 -7.07
CA TYR A 40 7.61 1.02 -7.19
C TYR A 40 6.76 1.84 -6.22
N LEU A 41 5.50 2.07 -6.59
CA LEU A 41 4.50 2.72 -5.78
C LEU A 41 3.66 1.68 -5.06
N VAL A 42 3.32 1.92 -3.79
CA VAL A 42 2.31 1.15 -3.07
C VAL A 42 1.22 2.12 -2.68
N VAL A 43 0.02 1.90 -3.19
CA VAL A 43 -1.18 2.67 -2.84
C VAL A 43 -1.95 1.86 -1.81
N LYS A 44 -2.38 2.52 -0.73
CA LYS A 44 -3.11 1.90 0.38
C LYS A 44 -4.39 2.67 0.61
N LEU A 45 -5.51 1.97 0.63
CA LEU A 45 -6.75 2.47 1.18
C LEU A 45 -6.79 2.13 2.67
N VAL A 46 -6.96 3.15 3.49
CA VAL A 46 -6.86 3.05 4.94
C VAL A 46 -8.11 3.68 5.52
N ASP A 47 -8.79 2.94 6.40
CA ASP A 47 -9.87 3.49 7.22
C ASP A 47 -9.24 4.28 8.38
N TYR A 48 -9.69 5.53 8.54
CA TYR A 48 -9.11 6.46 9.50
C TYR A 48 -10.01 6.60 10.71
N ASP A 49 -9.50 6.14 11.85
CA ASP A 49 -10.13 6.32 13.15
C ASP A 49 -9.63 7.58 13.85
N ARG A 50 -10.56 8.37 14.40
CA ARG A 50 -10.19 9.52 15.24
C ARG A 50 -9.51 9.09 16.54
N ILE A 51 -9.90 7.94 17.07
CA ILE A 51 -9.41 7.36 18.31
C ILE A 51 -9.17 5.89 18.03
N GLY A 52 -7.94 5.42 18.20
CA GLY A 52 -7.55 4.06 17.85
C GLY A 52 -6.44 4.04 16.80
N SER A 53 -6.34 2.93 16.07
CA SER A 53 -5.32 2.71 15.05
C SER A 53 -5.97 2.56 13.68
N ASP A 54 -5.55 3.38 12.73
CA ASP A 54 -5.87 3.26 11.30
C ASP A 54 -5.84 1.79 10.81
N GLU A 55 -6.91 1.35 10.14
CA GLU A 55 -7.04 0.00 9.59
C GLU A 55 -6.73 -0.01 8.08
N LEU A 56 -5.95 -1.00 7.63
CA LEU A 56 -5.74 -1.19 6.19
C LEU A 56 -6.95 -1.89 5.59
N MET A 57 -7.72 -1.20 4.75
CA MET A 57 -8.79 -1.83 3.99
C MET A 57 -8.27 -2.60 2.78
N GLY A 58 -7.20 -2.11 2.15
CA GLY A 58 -6.60 -2.78 1.02
C GLY A 58 -5.48 -1.99 0.36
N CYS A 59 -4.77 -2.63 -0.55
CA CYS A 59 -3.61 -2.05 -1.21
C CYS A 59 -3.36 -2.62 -2.60
N VAL A 60 -2.62 -1.85 -3.38
CA VAL A 60 -2.10 -2.24 -4.69
C VAL A 60 -0.69 -1.69 -4.88
N ALA A 61 0.05 -2.27 -5.81
CA ALA A 61 1.36 -1.74 -6.19
C ALA A 61 1.53 -1.64 -7.69
N LEU A 62 2.31 -0.64 -8.09
CA LEU A 62 2.65 -0.34 -9.46
C LEU A 62 4.17 -0.23 -9.56
N GLY A 63 4.74 -0.77 -10.62
CA GLY A 63 6.17 -0.69 -10.85
C GLY A 63 6.67 -1.75 -11.83
N PRO A 64 7.91 -1.62 -12.32
CA PRO A 64 8.49 -2.47 -13.36
C PRO A 64 8.51 -3.96 -12.97
N LYS A 65 8.73 -4.22 -11.67
CA LYS A 65 8.87 -5.56 -11.09
C LYS A 65 7.57 -6.12 -10.49
N MET A 66 6.44 -5.43 -10.67
CA MET A 66 5.12 -5.96 -10.29
C MET A 66 4.62 -6.97 -11.33
N ASN A 67 3.54 -7.69 -11.02
CA ASN A 67 2.87 -8.58 -11.96
C ASN A 67 1.51 -8.00 -12.39
N GLY A 68 1.04 -8.42 -13.57
CA GLY A 68 -0.29 -8.05 -14.10
C GLY A 68 -0.48 -6.54 -14.27
N GLN A 69 -1.70 -6.08 -13.94
CA GLN A 69 -2.18 -4.71 -14.19
C GLN A 69 -1.28 -3.62 -13.57
N GLY A 70 -0.63 -3.88 -12.44
CA GLY A 70 0.27 -2.91 -11.79
C GLY A 70 1.54 -2.62 -12.61
N ARG A 71 2.01 -3.62 -13.38
CA ARG A 71 3.16 -3.48 -14.29
C ARG A 71 2.75 -2.86 -15.61
N GLU A 72 1.65 -3.33 -16.19
CA GLU A 72 1.14 -2.84 -17.47
C GLU A 72 0.85 -1.33 -17.40
N HIS A 73 0.14 -0.89 -16.37
CA HIS A 73 -0.16 0.53 -16.17
C HIS A 73 1.12 1.37 -15.92
N TRP A 74 2.14 0.81 -15.27
CA TRP A 74 3.41 1.50 -15.08
C TRP A 74 4.10 1.78 -16.42
N TYR A 75 4.14 0.81 -17.33
CA TYR A 75 4.73 1.01 -18.64
C TYR A 75 3.88 1.91 -19.53
N GLU A 76 2.55 1.79 -19.51
CA GLU A 76 1.66 2.67 -20.26
C GLU A 76 1.86 4.15 -19.87
N MET A 77 2.07 4.42 -18.57
CA MET A 77 2.42 5.76 -18.07
C MET A 77 3.76 6.27 -18.63
N LEU A 78 4.78 5.40 -18.74
CA LEU A 78 6.09 5.77 -19.30
C LEU A 78 6.04 5.98 -20.81
N GLU A 79 5.23 5.21 -21.52
CA GLU A 79 5.00 5.30 -22.97
C GLU A 79 4.10 6.50 -23.35
N SER A 80 3.40 7.08 -22.37
CA SER A 80 2.49 8.22 -22.56
C SER A 80 2.95 9.50 -21.83
N PRO A 81 4.12 10.08 -22.14
CA PRO A 81 4.61 11.28 -21.45
C PRO A 81 3.60 12.44 -21.47
N ARG A 82 3.38 13.05 -20.30
CA ARG A 82 2.46 14.20 -20.08
C ARG A 82 0.98 13.90 -20.37
N LYS A 83 0.62 12.63 -20.59
CA LYS A 83 -0.77 12.20 -20.70
C LYS A 83 -1.13 11.38 -19.46
N PRO A 84 -2.14 11.79 -18.68
CA PRO A 84 -2.64 10.97 -17.59
C PRO A 84 -3.16 9.63 -18.12
N VAL A 85 -2.79 8.54 -17.46
CA VAL A 85 -3.34 7.20 -17.69
C VAL A 85 -4.22 6.86 -16.50
N ALA A 86 -5.45 6.43 -16.77
CA ALA A 86 -6.44 6.09 -15.73
C ALA A 86 -6.71 4.59 -15.74
N GLN A 87 -6.73 3.98 -14.55
CA GLN A 87 -6.93 2.55 -14.39
C GLN A 87 -7.64 2.26 -13.08
N TRP A 88 -8.66 1.39 -13.14
CA TRP A 88 -9.33 0.87 -11.96
C TRP A 88 -8.60 -0.36 -11.41
N TYR A 89 -8.54 -0.47 -10.09
CA TYR A 89 -7.90 -1.60 -9.42
C TYR A 89 -8.83 -2.27 -8.42
N SER A 90 -8.82 -3.59 -8.40
CA SER A 90 -9.29 -4.36 -7.25
C SER A 90 -8.26 -4.28 -6.14
N LEU A 91 -8.70 -3.92 -4.93
CA LEU A 91 -7.82 -3.82 -3.77
C LEU A 91 -7.50 -5.21 -3.22
N MET A 92 -6.23 -5.43 -2.87
CA MET A 92 -5.75 -6.68 -2.29
C MET A 92 -5.44 -6.46 -0.80
N GLU A 93 -5.60 -7.50 0.01
CA GLU A 93 -5.19 -7.46 1.42
C GLU A 93 -3.67 -7.24 1.55
N HIS A 94 -2.90 -7.85 0.64
CA HIS A 94 -1.45 -7.78 0.60
C HIS A 94 -0.94 -7.62 -0.84
N VAL A 95 0.19 -6.94 -0.99
CA VAL A 95 0.94 -6.89 -2.25
C VAL A 95 2.12 -7.85 -2.16
N THR A 96 2.23 -8.76 -3.12
CA THR A 96 3.45 -9.57 -3.31
C THR A 96 4.53 -8.71 -3.95
N LEU A 97 5.56 -8.39 -3.17
CA LEU A 97 6.72 -7.67 -3.68
C LEU A 97 7.75 -8.67 -4.22
N PRO A 98 8.43 -8.34 -5.33
CA PRO A 98 9.56 -9.12 -5.82
C PRO A 98 10.70 -9.02 -4.78
N SER A 99 10.82 -10.04 -3.93
CA SER A 99 11.92 -10.14 -2.97
C SER A 99 13.22 -10.44 -3.71
N SER A 100 14.23 -9.59 -3.51
CA SER A 100 15.59 -10.08 -3.34
C SER A 100 15.59 -10.95 -2.07
N ASN A 101 16.12 -12.16 -2.17
CA ASN A 101 16.09 -13.25 -1.19
C ASN A 101 15.90 -12.86 0.30
N ASN A 102 15.01 -13.61 0.95
CA ASN A 102 14.65 -13.66 2.38
C ASN A 102 13.86 -12.48 2.96
N GLY A 103 12.56 -12.71 3.16
CA GLY A 103 11.77 -12.03 4.18
C GLY A 103 10.37 -11.66 3.71
N LYS A 104 9.40 -12.45 4.15
CA LYS A 104 7.96 -12.17 4.10
C LYS A 104 7.69 -10.67 4.30
N CYS A 105 7.08 -9.99 3.32
CA CYS A 105 6.44 -8.70 3.59
C CYS A 105 5.07 -8.98 4.22
N CYS A 106 5.08 -9.42 5.48
CA CYS A 106 3.87 -9.41 6.29
C CYS A 106 3.70 -7.99 6.84
N LEU A 107 2.65 -7.31 6.38
CA LEU A 107 1.97 -6.33 7.21
C LEU A 107 1.75 -6.99 8.59
N ARG A 108 2.22 -6.33 9.66
CA ARG A 108 2.10 -6.82 11.04
C ARG A 108 0.64 -7.22 11.32
N GLN A 109 0.34 -8.51 11.37
CA GLN A 109 -0.80 -9.00 12.13
C GLN A 109 -0.42 -8.85 13.61
N ARG A 110 -1.22 -8.10 14.38
CA ARG A 110 -1.14 -8.13 15.85
C ARG A 110 -1.68 -9.48 16.30
N GLN A 111 -0.90 -10.22 17.08
CA GLN A 111 -1.37 -11.37 17.83
C GLN A 111 -2.43 -10.92 18.83
N SER A 112 -3.59 -11.56 18.81
CA SER A 112 -4.52 -11.58 19.94
C SER A 112 -3.85 -12.34 21.08
N THR A 113 -3.47 -11.64 22.15
CA THR A 113 -3.15 -12.28 23.43
C THR A 113 -4.47 -12.70 24.07
N GLU A 114 -4.79 -13.99 24.02
CA GLU A 114 -5.71 -14.62 24.97
C GLU A 114 -4.97 -14.76 26.31
N GLU A 115 -5.35 -13.94 27.29
CA GLU A 115 -4.99 -14.17 28.70
C GLU A 115 -5.83 -15.35 29.24
N SER A 116 -5.23 -16.53 29.28
CA SER A 116 -5.70 -17.61 30.16
C SER A 116 -5.45 -17.20 31.60
N LYS A 117 -6.50 -16.74 32.28
CA LYS A 117 -6.49 -16.55 33.74
C LYS A 117 -6.34 -17.90 34.41
N ASN A 118 -5.17 -18.13 35.01
CA ASN A 118 -4.91 -19.20 35.95
C ASN A 118 -5.70 -18.89 37.24
N SER A 119 -6.72 -19.68 37.56
CA SER A 119 -7.42 -19.60 38.83
C SER A 119 -6.72 -20.50 39.85
N ASP A 120 -5.82 -19.91 40.64
CA ASP A 120 -5.47 -20.46 41.96
C ASP A 120 -6.64 -20.20 42.90
N GLY A 121 -7.41 -21.25 43.17
CA GLY A 121 -8.43 -21.29 44.20
C GLY A 121 -7.93 -22.12 45.37
N ALA A 122 -7.46 -21.44 46.41
CA ALA A 122 -7.13 -21.99 47.71
C ALA A 122 -8.35 -22.62 48.40
N LEU A 123 -8.16 -23.81 48.97
CA LEU A 123 -8.65 -24.25 50.28
C LEU A 123 -7.71 -25.34 50.81
#